data_AF-A0A9D7TRX2-F1
#
_entry.id   AF-A0A9D7TRX2-F1
#
_cell.length_a   1.000
_cell.length_b   1.000
_cell.length_c   1.000
_cell.angle_alpha   90.00
_cell.angle_beta   90.00
_cell.angle_gamma   90.00
#
_symmetry.space_group_name_H-M   'P 1'
#
loop_
_entity.id
_entity.type
_entity.pdbx_description
1 polymer ?
#
loop_
_entity_poly.entity_id
_entity_poly.type
_entity_poly.pdbx_seq_one_letter_code
_entity_poly.pdbx_strand_id
1 'polypeptide(L)'
;MPRQNKEGLLPPCVEACPNGVFYFGDENEDTVTNGSETVSFSQLIKDRAAYRFLEELGTKPRVYYLPPKDRQFPVERGYENLDDKLKERFKDIMEPGAKKS
;
A
#
# COMPACT_ATOMS: atom_id res chain seq x y z
N MET A 1 -9.01 -20.05 -3.54
CA MET A 1 -7.85 -19.69 -2.69
C MET A 1 -6.62 -20.44 -3.17
N PRO A 2 -5.44 -19.78 -3.30
CA PRO A 2 -4.18 -20.43 -3.67
C PRO A 2 -3.84 -21.56 -2.68
N ARG A 3 -3.09 -22.58 -3.15
CA ARG A 3 -2.83 -23.83 -2.40
C ARG A 3 -2.28 -23.56 -0.99
N GLN A 4 -1.34 -22.63 -0.87
CA GLN A 4 -0.69 -22.24 0.39
C GLN A 4 -1.69 -21.77 1.47
N ASN A 5 -2.72 -21.01 1.10
CA ASN A 5 -3.71 -20.53 2.07
C ASN A 5 -4.57 -21.67 2.64
N LYS A 6 -4.79 -22.75 1.86
CA LYS A 6 -5.49 -23.95 2.37
C LYS A 6 -4.65 -24.73 3.38
N GLU A 7 -3.34 -24.56 3.33
CA GLU A 7 -2.37 -25.17 4.23
C GLU A 7 -2.06 -24.27 5.45
N GLY A 8 -2.76 -23.13 5.58
CA GLY A 8 -2.54 -22.16 6.65
C GLY A 8 -1.27 -21.32 6.48
N LEU A 9 -0.67 -21.34 5.29
CA LEU A 9 0.57 -20.61 4.98
C LEU A 9 0.26 -19.26 4.34
N LEU A 10 1.15 -18.29 4.61
CA LEU A 10 1.08 -16.98 3.99
C LEU A 10 1.47 -17.05 2.50
N PRO A 11 0.93 -16.16 1.66
CA PRO A 11 1.33 -16.11 0.27
C PRO A 11 2.79 -15.62 0.15
N PRO A 12 3.53 -16.07 -0.87
CA PRO A 12 4.96 -15.80 -1.02
C PRO A 12 5.29 -14.31 -1.15
N CYS A 13 4.35 -13.49 -1.64
CA CYS A 13 4.52 -12.05 -1.71
C CYS A 13 4.58 -11.38 -0.32
N VAL A 14 3.88 -11.91 0.68
CA VAL A 14 3.95 -11.43 2.07
C VAL A 14 5.24 -11.92 2.71
N GLU A 15 5.59 -13.20 2.53
CA GLU A 15 6.81 -13.78 3.09
C GLU A 15 8.10 -13.19 2.51
N ALA A 16 8.11 -12.84 1.22
CA ALA A 16 9.30 -12.30 0.56
C ALA A 16 9.55 -10.82 0.84
N CYS A 17 8.60 -10.09 1.46
CA CYS A 17 8.73 -8.65 1.66
C CYS A 17 9.45 -8.34 2.98
N PRO A 18 10.71 -7.87 2.96
CA PRO A 18 11.44 -7.56 4.19
C PRO A 18 10.89 -6.32 4.91
N ASN A 19 10.23 -5.43 4.17
CA ASN A 19 9.67 -4.19 4.71
C ASN A 19 8.28 -4.40 5.33
N GLY A 20 7.71 -5.60 5.20
CA GLY A 20 6.38 -5.90 5.71
C GLY A 20 5.33 -4.93 5.17
N VAL A 21 5.19 -4.80 3.84
CA VAL A 21 4.22 -3.87 3.23
C VAL A 21 2.89 -4.54 2.89
N PHE A 22 2.91 -5.86 2.69
CA PHE A 22 1.73 -6.60 2.24
C PHE A 22 0.99 -7.24 3.41
N TYR A 23 -0.27 -6.83 3.59
CA TYR A 23 -1.17 -7.46 4.56
C TYR A 23 -2.10 -8.42 3.83
N PHE A 24 -2.23 -9.63 4.37
CA PHE A 24 -3.12 -10.66 3.86
C PHE A 24 -4.03 -11.18 4.97
N GLY A 25 -5.29 -11.48 4.65
CA GLY A 25 -6.26 -11.89 5.66
C GLY A 25 -7.66 -12.12 5.09
N ASP A 26 -8.63 -12.26 5.99
CA ASP A 26 -10.04 -12.47 5.66
C ASP A 26 -10.86 -11.23 6.01
N GLU A 27 -11.63 -10.73 5.04
CA GLU A 27 -12.53 -9.59 5.19
C GLU A 27 -13.70 -9.89 6.15
N ASN A 28 -14.16 -11.15 6.22
CA ASN A 28 -15.28 -11.55 7.09
C ASN A 28 -14.86 -11.68 8.56
N GLU A 29 -13.61 -12.07 8.81
CA GLU A 29 -13.05 -12.17 10.16
C GLU A 29 -12.40 -10.86 10.62
N ASP A 30 -12.45 -9.81 9.79
CA ASP A 30 -11.88 -8.49 10.03
C ASP A 30 -10.39 -8.52 10.44
N THR A 31 -9.64 -9.54 10.01
CA THR A 31 -8.28 -9.80 10.50
C THR A 31 -7.30 -9.86 9.33
N VAL A 32 -6.26 -9.01 9.36
CA VAL A 32 -5.18 -9.01 8.37
C VAL A 32 -3.80 -9.08 9.02
N THR A 33 -2.89 -9.82 8.41
CA THR A 33 -1.53 -10.05 8.92
C THR A 33 -0.46 -9.86 7.85
N ASN A 34 0.70 -9.39 8.28
CA ASN A 34 1.91 -9.25 7.47
C ASN A 34 2.97 -10.30 7.83
N GLY A 35 2.58 -11.33 8.58
CA GLY A 35 3.48 -12.30 9.22
C GLY A 35 4.16 -11.78 10.49
N SER A 36 4.40 -10.48 10.63
CA SER A 36 4.96 -9.87 11.85
C SER A 36 3.91 -9.22 12.75
N GLU A 37 2.95 -8.51 12.15
CA GLU A 37 1.88 -7.82 12.87
C GLU A 37 0.51 -8.29 12.35
N THR A 38 -0.48 -8.29 13.24
CA THR A 38 -1.87 -8.62 12.92
C THR A 38 -2.76 -7.49 13.42
N VAL A 39 -3.58 -6.93 12.53
CA VAL A 39 -4.41 -5.75 12.79
C VAL A 39 -5.83 -5.95 12.27
N SER A 40 -6.78 -5.18 12.81
CA SER A 40 -8.15 -5.17 12.30
C SER A 40 -8.19 -4.50 10.92
N PHE A 41 -8.80 -5.19 9.95
CA PHE A 41 -8.93 -4.70 8.58
C PHE A 41 -9.73 -3.40 8.50
N SER A 42 -10.86 -3.33 9.20
CA SER A 42 -11.74 -2.16 9.26
C SER A 42 -11.04 -0.95 9.87
N GLN A 43 -10.21 -1.15 10.88
CA GLN A 43 -9.41 -0.09 11.48
C GLN A 43 -8.32 0.39 10.52
N LEU A 44 -7.58 -0.54 9.91
CA LEU A 44 -6.49 -0.24 8.98
C LEU A 44 -6.96 0.62 7.79
N ILE A 45 -8.11 0.27 7.20
CA ILE A 45 -8.67 1.03 6.07
C ILE A 45 -9.05 2.45 6.48
N LYS A 46 -9.69 2.61 7.64
CA LYS A 46 -10.15 3.92 8.13
C LYS A 46 -8.96 4.81 8.48
N ASP A 47 -7.98 4.29 9.20
CA ASP A 47 -6.86 5.07 9.75
C ASP A 47 -5.84 5.50 8.69
N ARG A 48 -5.72 4.70 7.62
CA ARG A 48 -4.78 4.92 6.53
C ARG A 48 -5.44 5.37 5.23
N ALA A 49 -6.74 5.68 5.22
CA ALA A 49 -7.47 6.14 4.04
C ALA A 49 -7.27 5.24 2.80
N ALA A 50 -7.47 3.93 2.99
CA ALA A 50 -7.26 2.97 1.92
C ALA A 50 -8.25 3.17 0.77
N TYR A 51 -7.81 2.94 -0.47
CA TYR A 51 -8.64 3.05 -1.66
C TYR A 51 -8.51 1.82 -2.57
N ARG A 52 -9.53 1.60 -3.39
CA ARG A 52 -9.54 0.55 -4.41
C ARG A 52 -9.09 1.13 -5.74
N PHE A 53 -8.13 0.46 -6.38
CA PHE A 53 -7.60 0.91 -7.66
C PHE A 53 -8.61 0.62 -8.78
N LEU A 54 -8.94 1.64 -9.58
CA LEU A 54 -9.86 1.56 -10.72
C LEU A 54 -11.23 0.95 -10.38
N GLU A 55 -11.80 1.35 -9.25
CA GLU A 55 -13.10 0.84 -8.81
C GLU A 55 -14.24 1.13 -9.83
N GLU A 56 -14.09 2.21 -10.60
CA GLU A 56 -15.04 2.65 -11.64
C GLU A 56 -15.30 1.59 -12.74
N LEU A 57 -14.39 0.63 -12.92
CA LEU A 57 -14.57 -0.47 -13.87
C LEU A 57 -15.59 -1.52 -13.41
N GLY A 58 -16.14 -1.39 -12.20
CA GLY A 58 -17.16 -2.31 -11.66
C GLY A 58 -16.64 -3.68 -11.26
N THR A 59 -15.32 -3.89 -11.27
CA THR A 59 -14.65 -5.17 -10.97
C THR A 59 -14.62 -5.51 -9.48
N LYS A 60 -15.04 -4.59 -8.61
CA LYS A 60 -15.07 -4.73 -7.14
C LYS A 60 -13.80 -5.42 -6.60
N PRO A 61 -12.62 -4.83 -6.82
CA PRO A 61 -11.36 -5.46 -6.44
C PRO A 61 -11.29 -5.66 -4.93
N ARG A 62 -10.71 -6.79 -4.50
CA ARG A 62 -10.46 -7.14 -3.09
C ARG A 62 -9.07 -6.73 -2.62
N VAL A 63 -8.44 -5.81 -3.34
CA VAL A 63 -7.11 -5.28 -3.04
C VAL A 63 -7.25 -3.80 -2.70
N TYR A 64 -6.76 -3.42 -1.53
CA TYR A 64 -6.83 -2.07 -0.99
C TYR A 64 -5.42 -1.48 -0.94
N TYR A 65 -5.25 -0.31 -1.55
CA TYR A 65 -3.98 0.41 -1.56
C TYR A 65 -3.96 1.45 -0.45
N LEU A 66 -2.86 1.48 0.29
CA LEU A 66 -2.64 2.42 1.38
C LEU A 66 -1.82 3.61 0.87
N PRO A 67 -2.33 4.85 0.92
CA PRO A 67 -1.53 6.03 0.60
C PRO A 67 -0.35 6.17 1.57
N PRO A 68 0.77 6.75 1.10
CA PRO A 68 1.96 6.94 1.93
C PRO A 68 1.66 7.96 3.04
N LYS A 69 1.85 7.54 4.29
CA LYS A 69 1.74 8.37 5.49
C LYS A 69 3.11 8.43 6.17
N ASP A 70 3.47 9.60 6.71
CA ASP A 70 4.69 9.80 7.52
C ASP A 70 5.99 9.34 6.83
N ARG A 71 6.35 9.98 5.70
CA ARG A 71 7.58 9.67 4.96
C ARG A 71 8.81 9.90 5.85
N GLN A 72 9.59 8.84 6.07
CA GLN A 72 10.83 8.92 6.85
C GLN A 72 11.96 9.67 6.12
N PHE A 73 11.88 9.75 4.79
CA PHE A 73 12.86 10.45 3.96
C PHE A 73 12.21 11.55 3.13
N PRO A 74 12.91 12.68 2.93
CA PRO A 74 12.47 13.74 2.03
C PRO A 74 12.31 13.20 0.61
N VAL A 75 11.28 13.68 -0.08
CA VAL A 75 10.93 13.24 -1.43
C VAL A 75 12.08 13.51 -2.38
N GLU A 76 12.78 14.64 -2.19
CA GLU A 76 13.86 15.09 -3.06
C GLU A 76 15.02 14.07 -3.15
N ARG A 77 15.26 13.27 -2.10
CA ARG A 77 16.34 12.27 -2.05
C ARG A 77 16.23 11.21 -3.15
N GLY A 78 15.01 10.87 -3.56
CA GLY A 78 14.78 9.91 -4.65
C GLY A 78 15.11 10.47 -6.05
N TYR A 79 15.26 11.79 -6.17
CA TYR A 79 15.39 12.48 -7.45
C TYR A 79 16.77 13.11 -7.67
N GLU A 80 17.68 13.06 -6.69
CA GLU A 80 19.00 13.69 -6.77
C GLU A 80 19.80 13.27 -8.03
N ASN A 81 19.70 11.99 -8.41
CA ASN A 81 20.43 11.39 -9.54
C ASN A 81 19.64 11.34 -10.85
N LEU A 82 18.52 12.05 -10.98
CA LEU A 82 17.69 12.04 -12.19
C LEU A 82 18.03 13.24 -13.10
N ASP A 83 17.91 13.00 -14.41
CA ASP A 83 18.04 14.03 -15.46
C ASP A 83 17.02 15.15 -15.25
N ASP A 84 17.40 16.40 -15.57
CA ASP A 84 16.60 17.59 -15.29
C ASP A 84 15.22 17.54 -15.97
N LYS A 85 15.11 16.88 -17.14
CA LYS A 85 13.82 16.65 -17.81
C LYS A 85 12.88 15.74 -17.02
N LEU A 86 13.43 14.81 -16.26
CA LEU A 86 12.64 13.88 -15.45
C LEU A 86 12.19 14.56 -14.15
N LYS A 87 13.03 15.42 -13.57
CA LYS A 87 12.68 16.24 -12.40
C LYS A 87 11.51 17.18 -12.70
N GLU A 88 11.47 17.81 -13.88
CA GLU A 88 10.34 18.68 -14.27
C GLU A 88 9.00 17.91 -14.35
N ARG A 89 9.01 16.66 -14.81
CA ARG A 89 7.78 15.84 -14.90
C ARG A 89 7.18 15.48 -13.55
N PHE A 90 7.97 15.44 -12.50
CA PHE A 90 7.56 15.05 -11.15
C PHE A 90 7.45 16.23 -10.18
N LYS A 91 7.53 17.47 -10.68
CA LYS A 91 7.47 18.70 -9.88
C LYS A 91 6.22 18.77 -8.99
N ASP A 92 5.07 18.34 -9.51
CA ASP A 92 3.79 18.31 -8.77
C ASP A 92 3.78 17.33 -7.58
N ILE A 93 4.70 16.36 -7.57
CA ILE A 93 4.87 15.35 -6.50
C ILE A 93 5.98 15.78 -5.53
N MET A 94 6.92 16.61 -5.97
CA MET A 94 8.05 17.11 -5.17
C MET A 94 7.64 18.20 -4.16
N GLU A 95 6.55 18.93 -4.38
CA GLU A 95 6.03 19.91 -3.43
C GLU A 95 4.86 19.31 -2.61
N PRO A 96 5.06 18.95 -1.33
CA PRO A 96 4.09 18.16 -0.55
C PRO A 96 2.87 18.94 -0.04
N GLY A 97 2.51 20.07 -0.67
CA GLY A 97 1.49 21.00 -0.18
C GLY A 97 0.19 21.12 -0.98
N ALA A 98 0.11 20.62 -2.23
CA ALA A 98 -0.88 21.14 -3.18
C ALA A 98 -2.07 20.23 -3.56
N LYS A 99 -2.40 19.19 -2.78
CA LYS A 99 -3.70 18.49 -2.91
C LYS A 99 -4.30 18.11 -1.55
N LYS A 100 -4.58 19.14 -0.74
CA LYS A 100 -5.78 19.14 0.12
C LYS A 100 -6.84 19.96 -0.61
N SER A 101 -7.69 19.30 -1.38
CA SER A 101 -9.02 19.81 -1.76
C SER A 101 -9.98 18.65 -1.90
#